data_AF-A0A7Y8J2V9-F1
#
_entry.id   AF-A0A7Y8J2V9-F1
#
_cell.length_a   1.000
_cell.length_b   1.000
_cell.length_c   1.000
_cell.angle_alpha   90.00
_cell.angle_beta   90.00
_cell.angle_gamma   90.00
#
_symmetry.space_group_name_H-M   'P 1'
#
loop_
_entity.id
_entity.type
_entity.pdbx_description
1 polymer ?
#
loop_
_entity_poly.entity_id
_entity_poly.type
_entity_poly.pdbx_seq_one_letter_code
_entity_poly.pdbx_strand_id
1 'polypeptide(L)' 'MSQNIEYIVNERGERVKAIVPIDFLSKKLKSKKSASKKLTREKLKKYAGSIQLITDPLKYQKKIRSEWN' A
#
# COMPACT_ATOMS: atom_id res chain seq x y z
N MET A 1 2.88 -9.91 -28.53
CA MET A 1 2.91 -11.37 -28.29
C MET A 1 2.09 -11.67 -27.05
N SER A 2 1.02 -12.47 -27.15
CA SER A 2 0.24 -12.93 -26.00
C SER A 2 1.05 -13.96 -25.22
N GLN A 3 1.34 -13.70 -23.94
CA GLN A 3 1.99 -14.68 -23.07
C GLN A 3 0.95 -15.74 -22.66
N ASN A 4 1.28 -17.02 -22.86
CA ASN A 4 0.44 -18.13 -22.39
C ASN A 4 0.49 -18.16 -20.85
N ILE A 5 -0.67 -17.95 -20.22
CA ILE A 5 -0.84 -18.07 -18.77
C ILE A 5 -1.46 -19.42 -18.50
N GLU A 6 -0.76 -20.26 -17.74
CA GLU A 6 -1.27 -21.56 -17.32
C GLU A 6 -2.11 -21.41 -16.05
N TYR A 7 -3.19 -22.18 -15.94
CA TYR A 7 -4.10 -22.16 -14.80
C TYR A 7 -4.19 -23.53 -14.17
N ILE A 8 -4.14 -23.58 -12.85
CA ILE A 8 -4.46 -24.77 -12.05
C ILE A 8 -5.97 -24.75 -11.81
N VAL A 9 -6.62 -25.85 -12.15
CA VAL A 9 -8.07 -26.01 -12.17
C VAL A 9 -8.49 -27.03 -11.10
N ASN A 10 -9.60 -26.82 -10.41
CA ASN A 10 -10.16 -27.80 -9.48
C ASN A 10 -10.91 -28.93 -10.23
N GLU A 11 -11.36 -29.94 -9.49
CA GLU A 11 -12.14 -31.08 -10.02
C GLU A 11 -13.45 -30.65 -10.71
N ARG A 12 -13.93 -29.42 -10.45
CA ARG A 12 -15.14 -28.83 -11.06
C ARG A 12 -14.85 -28.02 -12.32
N GLY A 13 -13.60 -27.93 -12.75
CA GLY A 13 -13.21 -27.14 -13.91
C GLY A 13 -13.02 -25.63 -13.63
N GLU A 14 -13.05 -25.21 -12.37
CA GLU A 14 -12.88 -23.81 -11.98
C GLU A 14 -11.40 -23.46 -11.75
N ARG A 15 -10.98 -22.30 -12.26
CA ARG A 15 -9.59 -21.82 -12.15
C ARG A 15 -9.30 -21.34 -10.72
N VAL A 16 -8.44 -22.05 -10.00
CA VAL A 16 -8.10 -21.74 -8.60
C VAL A 16 -6.80 -20.94 -8.49
N LYS A 17 -5.79 -21.26 -9.32
CA LYS A 17 -4.49 -20.57 -9.30
C LYS A 17 -4.00 -20.35 -10.73
N ALA A 18 -3.13 -19.36 -10.90
CA ALA A 18 -2.47 -19.08 -12.17
C ALA A 18 -0.95 -19.18 -12.00
N ILE A 19 -0.29 -19.82 -12.96
CA ILE A 19 1.16 -19.90 -13.05
C ILE A 19 1.59 -18.80 -14.03
N VAL A 20 2.32 -17.82 -13.52
CA VAL A 20 2.79 -16.67 -14.30
C VAL A 20 4.28 -16.45 -14.07
N PRO A 21 5.03 -16.03 -15.11
CA PRO A 21 6.42 -15.62 -14.95
C PRO A 21 6.54 -14.48 -13.93
N ILE A 22 7.59 -14.52 -13.11
CA ILE A 22 7.81 -13.53 -12.03
C ILE A 22 7.93 -12.09 -12.57
N ASP A 23 8.46 -11.93 -13.79
CA ASP A 23 8.59 -10.64 -14.47
C ASP A 23 7.23 -10.02 -14.83
N PHE A 24 6.22 -10.86 -15.11
CA PHE A 24 4.86 -10.40 -15.36
C PHE A 24 4.20 -9.92 -14.07
N LEU A 25 4.41 -10.67 -12.97
CA LEU A 25 3.92 -10.29 -11.65
C LEU A 25 4.56 -8.98 -11.17
N SER A 26 5.88 -8.82 -11.34
CA SER A 26 6.61 -7.63 -10.90
C SER A 26 6.17 -6.37 -11.66
N LYS A 27 5.93 -6.46 -12.97
CA LYS A 27 5.39 -5.35 -13.78
C LYS A 27 3.96 -4.97 -13.33
N LYS A 28 3.10 -5.95 -13.07
CA LYS A 28 1.72 -5.72 -12.62
C LYS A 28 1.62 -5.18 -11.18
N LEU A 29 2.55 -5.57 -10.31
CA LEU A 29 2.64 -5.02 -8.95
C LEU A 29 3.20 -3.59 -8.94
N LYS A 30 4.18 -3.29 -9.80
CA LYS A 30 4.72 -1.93 -9.96
C LYS A 30 3.67 -0.96 -10.51
N SER A 31 2.81 -1.38 -11.46
CA SER A 31 1.70 -0.55 -11.92
C SER A 31 0.59 -0.35 -10.88
N LYS A 32 0.53 -1.23 -9.86
CA LYS A 32 -0.35 -1.11 -8.70
C LYS A 32 0.24 -0.31 -7.53
N LYS A 33 1.50 0.16 -7.59
CA LYS A 33 2.03 1.12 -6.62
C LYS A 33 1.23 2.40 -6.76
N SER A 34 0.17 2.44 -5.96
CA SER A 34 -0.77 3.52 -5.67
C SER A 34 -0.38 4.83 -6.33
N ALA A 35 -1.23 5.31 -7.23
CA ALA A 35 -1.49 6.74 -7.26
C ALA A 35 -1.67 7.14 -5.79
N SER A 36 -0.71 7.86 -5.21
CA SER A 36 -0.88 8.39 -3.87
C SER A 36 -2.23 9.09 -3.92
N LYS A 37 -3.15 8.74 -3.00
CA LYS A 37 -4.43 9.42 -2.92
C LYS A 37 -4.08 10.87 -2.59
N LYS A 38 -3.86 11.69 -3.62
CA LYS A 38 -3.62 13.13 -3.49
C LYS A 38 -4.86 13.63 -2.76
N LEU A 39 -4.67 14.03 -1.50
CA LEU A 39 -5.74 14.65 -0.74
C LEU A 39 -6.15 15.89 -1.54
N THR A 40 -7.40 15.90 -2.00
CA THR A 40 -7.94 17.08 -2.69
C THR A 40 -7.90 18.27 -1.72
N ARG A 41 -7.81 19.48 -2.26
CA ARG A 41 -7.73 20.72 -1.47
C ARG A 41 -8.86 20.82 -0.43
N GLU A 42 -10.04 20.29 -0.74
CA GLU A 42 -11.19 20.19 0.17
C GLU A 42 -10.95 19.23 1.34
N LYS A 43 -10.36 18.06 1.09
CA LYS A 43 -10.01 17.12 2.17
C LYS A 43 -8.92 17.72 3.07
N LEU A 44 -7.92 18.40 2.50
CA LEU A 44 -6.91 19.10 3.29
C LEU A 44 -7.52 20.21 4.16
N LYS A 45 -8.47 20.99 3.63
CA LYS A 45 -9.19 22.00 4.41
C LYS A 45 -9.99 21.41 5.57
N LYS A 46 -10.58 20.22 5.42
CA LYS A 46 -11.25 19.51 6.53
C LYS A 46 -10.28 19.13 7.65
N TYR A 47 -9.03 18.84 7.32
CA TYR A 47 -8.02 18.49 8.32
C TYR A 47 -7.23 19.69 8.85
N ALA A 48 -7.17 20.79 8.10
CA ALA A 48 -6.54 22.04 8.53
C ALA A 48 -7.24 22.58 9.78
N GLY A 49 -6.51 22.69 10.90
CA GLY A 49 -7.04 23.09 12.21
C GLY A 49 -7.55 21.95 13.10
N SER A 50 -7.74 20.74 12.55
CA SER A 50 -8.08 19.53 13.33
C SER A 50 -6.86 18.71 13.75
N ILE A 51 -5.68 19.06 13.26
CA ILE A 51 -4.40 18.48 13.71
C ILE A 51 -4.13 19.05 15.10
N GLN A 52 -4.80 18.48 16.09
CA GLN A 52 -4.46 18.69 17.48
C GLN A 52 -3.27 17.79 17.78
N LEU A 53 -2.07 18.36 17.83
CA LEU A 53 -0.90 17.69 18.39
C LEU A 53 -1.07 17.65 19.91
N ILE A 54 -1.99 16.80 20.40
CA ILE A 54 -2.05 16.44 21.81
C ILE A 54 -0.94 15.41 22.04
N THR A 55 0.29 15.86 21.93
CA THR A 55 1.44 15.08 22.35
C THR A 55 1.84 15.57 23.73
N ASP A 56 1.70 14.71 24.73
CA ASP A 56 2.30 14.93 26.05
C ASP A 56 3.80 15.24 25.86
N PRO A 57 4.28 16.44 26.22
CA PRO A 57 5.65 16.89 25.95
C PRO A 57 6.69 15.91 26.51
N LEU A 58 6.41 15.30 27.67
CA LEU A 58 7.33 14.36 28.32
C LEU A 58 7.44 13.06 27.54
N LYS A 59 6.34 12.56 27.00
CA LYS A 59 6.30 11.33 26.19
C LYS A 59 7.01 11.52 24.86
N TYR A 60 6.87 12.70 24.25
CA TYR A 60 7.57 13.05 23.02
C TYR A 60 9.09 13.15 23.22
N GLN A 61 9.54 13.82 24.29
CA GLN A 61 10.97 13.94 24.61
C GLN A 61 11.63 12.57 24.88
N LYS A 62 10.95 11.68 25.62
CA LYS A 62 11.47 10.31 25.85
C LYS A 62 11.65 9.54 24.54
N LYS A 63 10.69 9.65 23.62
CA LYS A 63 10.74 8.96 22.31
C LYS A 63 11.89 9.47 21.45
N ILE A 64 12.11 10.78 21.38
CA ILE A 64 13.27 11.33 20.67
C ILE A 64 14.56 10.81 21.30
N ARG A 65 14.69 10.81 22.62
CA ARG A 65 15.90 10.32 23.29
C ARG A 65 16.22 8.86 23.01
N SER A 66 15.19 8.01 22.89
CA SER A 66 15.38 6.60 22.52
C SER A 66 15.72 6.37 21.06
N GLU A 67 15.39 7.31 20.16
CA GLU A 67 15.73 7.21 18.74
C GLU A 67 17.19 7.61 18.44
N TRP A 68 17.89 8.20 19.42
CA TRP A 68 19.28 8.69 19.30
C TRP A 68 20.31 7.81 20.04
N ASN A 69 19.86 6.78 20.76
CA ASN A 69 20.69 5.74 21.37
C ASN A 69 20.61 4.46 20.53
#